data_AF-A0A6J4FYA1-F1
#
_entry.id   AF-A0A6J4FYA1-F1
#
_cell.length_a   1.000
_cell.length_b   1.000
_cell.length_c   1.000
_cell.angle_alpha   90.00
_cell.angle_beta   90.00
_cell.angle_gamma   90.00
#
_symmetry.space_group_name_H-M   'P 1'
#
loop_
_entity.id
_entity.type
_entity.pdbx_description
1 polymer ?
#
loop_
_entity_poly.entity_id
_entity_poly.type
_entity_poly.pdbx_seq_one_letter_code
_entity_poly.pdbx_strand_id
1 'polypeptide(L)'
;MEAASSSSASRARLAEATPVHEAERLQQDLARAGITPYAWVINQSLLASGTKHPLLSRRGRCERPFIGRVVEDLAKRSALVLWQAEAPVGGEGLSGLMAQDCSSAP
;
A
#
# COMPACT_ATOMS: atom_id res chain seq x y z
N MET A 1 15.55 -29.52 20.52
CA MET A 1 15.39 -29.93 19.10
C MET A 1 14.20 -29.15 18.57
N GLU A 2 14.48 -28.24 17.63
CA GLU A 2 13.58 -27.22 17.10
C GLU A 2 12.32 -27.76 16.44
N ALA A 3 11.25 -26.96 16.52
CA ALA A 3 10.45 -26.63 15.34
C ALA A 3 9.71 -25.31 15.61
N ALA A 4 10.43 -24.18 15.54
CA ALA A 4 9.81 -22.87 15.45
C ALA A 4 9.26 -22.69 14.02
N SER A 5 7.97 -23.00 13.81
CA SER A 5 7.29 -22.67 12.56
C SER A 5 7.12 -21.15 12.45
N SER A 6 8.00 -20.52 11.67
CA SER A 6 7.83 -19.16 11.15
C SER A 6 6.69 -19.15 10.13
N SER A 7 5.47 -18.88 10.57
CA SER A 7 4.40 -18.50 9.63
C SER A 7 4.49 -17.00 9.37
N SER A 8 5.08 -16.66 8.22
CA SER A 8 5.23 -15.29 7.72
C SER A 8 3.85 -14.63 7.64
N ALA A 9 3.58 -13.70 8.56
CA ALA A 9 2.36 -12.92 8.55
C ALA A 9 2.43 -11.89 7.41
N SER A 10 1.83 -12.23 6.26
CA SER A 10 1.54 -11.30 5.17
C SER A 10 0.46 -10.30 5.63
N ARG A 11 0.87 -9.29 6.41
CA ARG A 11 -0.02 -8.25 6.92
C ARG A 11 -0.37 -7.28 5.78
N ALA A 12 -1.43 -7.60 5.04
CA ALA A 12 -2.08 -6.65 4.13
C ALA A 12 -2.80 -5.60 5.00
N ARG A 13 -2.28 -4.38 5.04
CA ARG A 13 -2.83 -3.32 5.88
C ARG A 13 -3.72 -2.40 5.05
N LEU A 14 -4.99 -2.30 5.46
CA LEU A 14 -5.95 -1.28 5.01
C LEU A 14 -5.34 0.13 5.10
N ALA A 15 -5.80 1.11 4.33
CA ALA A 15 -5.40 2.50 4.53
C ALA A 15 -6.07 3.13 5.77
N GLU A 16 -5.54 2.79 6.95
CA GLU A 16 -5.90 3.31 8.28
C GLU A 16 -4.67 3.97 8.94
N ALA A 17 -4.85 4.72 10.02
CA ALA A 17 -3.72 5.41 10.69
C ALA A 17 -2.64 4.43 11.18
N THR A 18 -3.06 3.27 11.72
CA THR A 18 -2.18 2.21 12.22
C THR A 18 -1.15 1.72 11.18
N PRO A 19 -1.53 1.43 9.93
CA PRO A 19 -0.60 1.04 8.87
C PRO A 19 0.51 2.02 8.55
N VAL A 20 0.20 3.32 8.52
CA VAL A 20 1.23 4.34 8.27
C VAL A 20 2.20 4.38 9.44
N HIS A 21 1.70 4.38 10.68
CA HIS A 21 2.58 4.34 11.85
C HIS A 21 3.44 3.08 11.89
N GLU A 22 2.91 1.93 11.45
CA GLU A 22 3.70 0.72 11.35
C GLU A 22 4.71 0.74 10.18
N ALA A 23 4.41 1.46 9.08
CA ALA A 23 5.37 1.70 8.00
C ALA A 23 6.52 2.61 8.45
N GLU A 24 6.21 3.67 9.21
CA GLU A 24 7.21 4.55 9.83
C GLU A 24 8.13 3.79 10.77
N ARG A 25 7.55 2.93 11.62
CA ARG A 25 8.35 2.08 12.51
C ARG A 25 9.25 1.12 11.74
N LEU A 26 8.74 0.50 10.67
CA LEU A 26 9.54 -0.38 9.81
C LEU A 26 10.68 0.39 9.11
N GLN A 27 10.43 1.63 8.66
CA GLN A 27 11.47 2.49 8.09
C GLN A 27 12.61 2.72 9.10
N GLN A 28 12.27 3.02 10.35
CA GLN A 28 13.25 3.19 11.43
C GLN A 28 14.03 1.90 11.70
N ASP A 29 13.35 0.75 11.67
CA ASP A 29 13.98 -0.56 11.83
C ASP A 29 14.99 -0.85 10.70
N LEU A 30 14.61 -0.58 9.45
CA LEU A 30 15.48 -0.76 8.28
C LEU A 30 16.68 0.21 8.30
N ALA A 31 16.46 1.47 8.67
CA ALA A 31 17.53 2.45 8.80
C ALA A 31 18.56 2.04 9.87
N ARG A 32 18.10 1.50 11.01
CA ARG A 32 18.99 0.95 12.05
C ARG A 32 19.79 -0.26 11.57
N ALA A 33 19.25 -1.03 10.64
CA ALA A 33 19.97 -2.12 9.97
C ALA A 33 20.88 -1.64 8.82
N GLY A 34 20.97 -0.32 8.57
CA GLY A 34 21.73 0.24 7.44
C GLY A 34 21.08 0.00 6.07
N ILE A 35 19.82 -0.39 6.04
CA ILE A 35 19.07 -0.66 4.81
C ILE A 35 18.27 0.58 4.43
N THR A 36 18.52 1.11 3.24
CA THR A 36 17.70 2.17 2.65
C THR A 36 16.67 1.56 1.72
N PRO A 37 15.36 1.68 2.02
CA PRO A 37 14.32 1.15 1.14
C PRO A 37 14.30 1.87 -0.20
N TYR A 38 14.17 1.10 -1.27
CA TYR A 38 14.14 1.64 -2.62
C TYR A 38 12.79 2.29 -2.96
N ALA A 39 11.69 1.66 -2.55
CA ALA A 39 10.34 2.11 -2.81
C ALA A 39 9.36 1.58 -1.75
N TRP A 40 8.20 2.24 -1.65
CA TRP A 40 7.07 1.79 -0.86
C TRP A 40 5.89 1.43 -1.76
N VAL A 41 5.13 0.40 -1.38
CA VAL A 41 3.89 0.02 -2.08
C VAL A 41 2.72 0.18 -1.13
N ILE A 42 1.76 1.01 -1.52
CA ILE A 42 0.53 1.24 -0.77
C ILE A 42 -0.57 0.45 -1.46
N ASN A 43 -1.03 -0.61 -0.80
CA ASN A 43 -2.01 -1.53 -1.37
C ASN A 43 -3.45 -1.13 -1.05
N GLN A 44 -4.38 -1.68 -1.84
CA GLN A 44 -5.82 -1.62 -1.58
C GLN A 44 -6.37 -0.20 -1.43
N SER A 45 -5.85 0.75 -2.21
CA SER A 45 -6.30 2.14 -2.13
C SER A 45 -7.67 2.32 -2.78
N LEU A 46 -8.64 2.78 -2.00
CA LEU A 46 -9.94 3.22 -2.54
C LEU A 46 -9.79 4.54 -3.30
N LEU A 47 -8.85 5.39 -2.91
CA LEU A 47 -8.53 6.63 -3.64
C LEU A 47 -8.10 6.33 -5.07
N ALA A 48 -7.22 5.34 -5.25
CA ALA A 48 -6.72 4.91 -6.56
C ALA A 48 -7.79 4.24 -7.44
N SER A 49 -8.81 3.62 -6.82
CA SER A 49 -9.85 2.89 -7.58
C SER A 49 -10.76 3.79 -8.41
N GLY A 50 -10.73 5.12 -8.20
CA GLY A 50 -11.57 6.06 -8.95
C GLY A 50 -13.07 5.86 -8.73
N THR A 51 -13.47 5.13 -7.69
CA THR A 51 -14.86 4.77 -7.43
C THR A 51 -15.76 6.01 -7.32
N LYS A 52 -16.88 5.98 -8.06
CA LYS A 52 -17.91 7.02 -8.05
C LYS A 52 -18.97 6.80 -6.97
N HIS A 53 -18.92 5.66 -6.27
CA HIS A 53 -19.87 5.38 -5.19
C HIS A 53 -19.66 6.39 -4.05
N PRO A 54 -20.67 7.18 -3.64
CA PRO A 54 -20.49 8.32 -2.74
C PRO A 54 -19.79 7.98 -1.42
N LEU A 55 -20.14 6.82 -0.84
CA LEU A 55 -19.55 6.36 0.42
C LEU A 55 -18.09 5.92 0.26
N LEU A 56 -17.77 5.17 -0.81
CA LEU A 56 -16.41 4.67 -1.04
C LEU A 56 -15.49 5.79 -1.49
N SER A 57 -15.99 6.74 -2.28
CA SER A 57 -15.27 7.95 -2.65
C SER A 57 -14.94 8.83 -1.44
N ARG A 58 -15.89 8.97 -0.48
CA ARG A 58 -15.62 9.62 0.81
C ARG A 58 -14.52 8.91 1.59
N ARG A 59 -14.58 7.58 1.66
CA ARG A 59 -13.57 6.76 2.35
C ARG A 59 -12.20 6.88 1.70
N GLY A 60 -12.10 6.80 0.38
CA GLY A 60 -10.87 7.00 -0.37
C GLY A 60 -10.23 8.37 -0.11
N ARG A 61 -11.04 9.44 0.00
CA ARG A 61 -10.51 10.77 0.37
C ARG A 61 -9.88 10.80 1.76
N CYS A 62 -10.33 9.99 2.70
CA CYS A 62 -9.70 9.88 4.02
C CYS A 62 -8.30 9.24 3.97
N GLU A 63 -7.96 8.50 2.91
CA GLU A 63 -6.63 7.89 2.71
C GLU A 63 -5.58 8.94 2.30
N ARG A 64 -6.00 10.04 1.70
CA ARG A 64 -5.14 11.06 1.09
C ARG A 64 -4.05 11.64 2.01
N PRO A 65 -4.32 12.04 3.28
CA PRO A 65 -3.26 12.51 4.17
C PRO A 65 -2.25 11.41 4.54
N PHE A 66 -2.71 10.16 4.64
CA PHE A 66 -1.87 9.01 4.96
C PHE A 66 -0.96 8.63 3.80
N ILE A 67 -1.51 8.64 2.57
CA ILE A 67 -0.74 8.45 1.34
C ILE A 67 0.30 9.57 1.21
N GLY A 68 -0.08 10.82 1.45
CA GLY A 68 0.83 11.98 1.44
C GLY A 68 2.06 11.75 2.32
N ARG A 69 1.86 11.36 3.59
CA ARG A 69 2.97 11.04 4.51
C ARG A 69 3.93 9.97 3.96
N VAL A 70 3.41 8.90 3.36
CA VAL A 70 4.26 7.84 2.80
C VAL A 70 5.07 8.34 1.60
N VAL A 71 4.44 9.12 0.72
CA VAL A 71 5.05 9.65 -0.51
C VAL A 71 6.06 10.76 -0.21
N GLU A 72 5.78 11.60 0.79
CA GLU A 72 6.60 12.76 1.11
C GLU A 72 7.71 12.42 2.11
N ASP A 73 7.42 11.62 3.14
CA ASP A 73 8.32 11.44 4.29
C ASP A 73 9.11 10.12 4.26
N LEU A 74 8.56 9.06 3.65
CA LEU A 74 9.13 7.71 3.77
C LEU A 74 9.86 7.21 2.52
N ALA A 75 9.54 7.74 1.33
CA ALA A 75 10.00 7.15 0.09
C ALA A 75 10.30 8.18 -1.00
N LYS A 76 11.40 7.99 -1.74
CA LYS A 76 11.59 8.69 -3.03
C LYS A 76 10.70 8.12 -4.15
N ARG A 77 10.21 6.90 -3.98
CA ARG A 77 9.42 6.15 -4.95
C ARG A 77 8.29 5.44 -4.24
N SER A 78 7.09 5.58 -4.76
CA SER A 78 5.90 4.94 -4.22
C SER A 78 5.04 4.40 -5.35
N ALA A 79 4.48 3.22 -5.15
CA ALA A 79 3.42 2.68 -6.00
C ALA A 79 2.11 2.62 -5.21
N LEU A 80 1.01 2.99 -5.86
CA LEU A 80 -0.33 2.93 -5.31
C LEU A 80 -1.09 1.83 -6.06
N VAL A 81 -1.56 0.80 -5.35
CA VAL A 81 -2.32 -0.31 -5.94
C VAL A 81 -3.78 -0.13 -5.60
N LEU A 82 -4.64 -0.07 -6.62
CA LEU A 82 -6.07 0.15 -6.40
C LEU A 82 -6.75 -1.02 -5.71
N TRP A 83 -7.81 -0.69 -4.98
CA TRP A 83 -8.71 -1.68 -4.41
C TRP A 83 -9.54 -2.35 -5.50
N GLN A 84 -9.55 -3.68 -5.51
CA GLN A 84 -10.39 -4.49 -6.39
C GLN A 84 -11.48 -5.20 -5.57
N ALA A 85 -12.68 -5.30 -6.15
CA ALA A 85 -13.80 -6.00 -5.53
C ALA A 85 -13.55 -7.52 -5.46
N GLU A 86 -12.88 -8.05 -6.49
CA GLU A 86 -12.48 -9.44 -6.56
C GLU A 86 -10.98 -9.55 -6.30
N ALA A 87 -10.58 -10.63 -5.63
CA ALA A 87 -9.18 -10.89 -5.36
C ALA A 87 -8.44 -11.20 -6.68
N PRO A 88 -7.32 -10.53 -6.99
CA PRO A 88 -6.52 -10.81 -8.17
C PRO A 88 -5.78 -12.15 -7.98
N VAL A 89 -6.39 -13.23 -8.46
CA VAL A 89 -5.83 -14.59 -8.39
C VAL A 89 -5.27 -15.01 -9.75
N GLY A 90 -4.19 -15.79 -9.72
CA GLY A 90 -3.52 -16.26 -10.94
C GLY A 90 -2.74 -15.18 -11.70
N GLY A 91 -2.06 -15.58 -12.77
CA GLY A 91 -1.21 -14.69 -13.56
C GLY A 91 -1.98 -13.55 -14.22
N GLU A 92 -3.20 -13.82 -14.69
CA GLU A 92 -4.05 -12.79 -15.31
C GLU A 92 -4.52 -11.74 -14.31
N GLY A 93 -5.01 -12.16 -13.13
CA GLY A 93 -5.45 -11.25 -12.08
C GLY A 93 -4.33 -10.34 -11.58
N LEU A 94 -3.11 -10.89 -11.44
CA LEU A 94 -1.93 -10.10 -11.07
C LEU A 94 -1.46 -9.17 -12.18
N SER A 95 -1.54 -9.59 -13.45
CA SER A 95 -1.19 -8.74 -14.58
C SER A 95 -2.16 -7.55 -14.70
N GLY A 96 -3.43 -7.74 -14.36
CA GLY A 96 -4.43 -6.67 -14.28
C GLY A 96 -4.12 -5.58 -13.25
N LEU A 97 -3.31 -5.89 -12.22
CA LEU A 97 -2.79 -4.88 -11.28
C LEU A 97 -1.70 -4.01 -11.89
N MET A 98 -0.91 -4.55 -12.84
CA MET A 98 0.27 -3.89 -13.38
C MET A 98 -0.02 -2.99 -14.57
N ALA A 99 -1.11 -3.23 -15.30
CA ALA A 99 -1.51 -2.43 -16.48
C ALA A 99 -2.02 -1.01 -16.13
N GLN A 100 -1.77 -0.54 -14.91
CA GLN A 100 -2.36 0.66 -14.34
C GLN A 100 -1.32 1.76 -14.28
N ASP A 101 -0.99 2.32 -15.45
CA ASP A 101 -0.33 3.62 -15.51
C ASP A 101 -1.28 4.67 -14.96
N CYS A 102 -0.81 5.43 -13.98
CA CYS A 102 -1.53 6.57 -13.40
C CYS A 102 -1.64 7.68 -14.47
N SER A 103 -2.56 7.52 -15.43
CA SER A 103 -2.93 8.57 -16.35
C SER A 103 -3.87 9.54 -15.66
N SER A 104 -3.44 10.80 -15.64
CA SER A 104 -4.13 12.04 -15.28
C SER A 104 -4.21 12.41 -13.79
N ALA A 105 -3.21 13.18 -13.34
CA ALA A 105 -3.51 14.38 -12.58
C ALA A 105 -3.70 15.54 -13.58
N PRO A 106 -4.81 16.31 -13.53
CA PRO A 106 -4.86 17.64 -14.14
C PRO A 106 -3.97 18.64 -13.40
#